data_AF-A0A1G7MKP3-F1
#
_entry.id   AF-A0A1G7MKP3-F1
#
_cell.length_a   1.000
_cell.length_b   1.000
_cell.length_c   1.000
_cell.angle_alpha   90.00
_cell.angle_beta   90.00
_cell.angle_gamma   90.00
#
_symmetry.space_group_name_H-M   'P 1'
#
loop_
_entity.id
_entity.type
_entity.pdbx_description
1 polymer ?
#
loop_
_entity_poly.entity_id
_entity_poly.type
_entity_poly.pdbx_seq_one_letter_code
_entity_poly.pdbx_strand_id
1 'polypeptide(L)'
;MSDIDSVKALVHKVMQRDFDLVPTASGQGNRVHLEVWTHKATKLPIGLEMGHSTRINFWLVRSDLPRDLPEGVTRTDKEPTGDGWTDAENDGANHNLKSYPQFARRPLTRLGIRSLDDASRVLAAITRGDVAGLVDEAGRKGAARGAFILKINGAVHAPGGICRPKSGTDWEGGTLRMPWSGERASSRSDRAPGDKVAPGDRLYIWAHEDKAYGHGLGLTATAIADRVETGDQDLAIGLRDVALLPRPFGFKILGSRVQDFPMLQRMDEDRGLRAWQMNAAETDAIDRLIQEFGSEFASQQAQAEAAHLPPLERAVMQDRDEIEQAEEDRKTAIVKARPGQQKFRDMAMKHHGGRCVFTGVRVAAALEAAHVIPHTGNPAFEVAENSLVLRRDIHALFDASLIAIDPRSGRLVLSPSLEGSIYAKNLSGKPVDHKLAREALQYQFRRFTAAQAQEGCVEAAG
;
A
#
# COMPACT_ATOMS: atom_id res chain seq x y z
N MET A 1 8.55 5.32 -13.76
CA MET A 1 7.77 6.19 -12.86
C MET A 1 6.31 5.90 -13.07
N SER A 2 5.58 5.59 -12.00
CA SER A 2 4.12 5.50 -12.04
C SER A 2 3.54 6.91 -12.25
N ASP A 3 2.31 7.00 -12.77
CA ASP A 3 1.60 8.29 -12.91
C ASP A 3 1.54 9.03 -11.56
N ILE A 4 1.43 8.28 -10.45
CA ILE A 4 1.42 8.84 -9.11
C ILE A 4 2.78 9.41 -8.66
N ASP A 5 3.91 8.92 -9.18
CA ASP A 5 5.23 9.48 -8.84
C ASP A 5 5.41 10.88 -9.45
N SER A 6 4.89 11.09 -10.65
CA SER A 6 4.83 12.41 -11.30
C SER A 6 3.93 13.36 -10.51
N VAL A 7 2.78 12.86 -10.02
CA VAL A 7 1.91 13.62 -9.12
C VAL A 7 2.64 14.00 -7.82
N LYS A 8 3.32 13.05 -7.16
CA LYS A 8 4.10 13.31 -5.92
C LYS A 8 5.17 14.36 -6.16
N ALA A 9 5.88 14.27 -7.28
CA ALA A 9 6.91 15.24 -7.65
C ALA A 9 6.35 16.65 -7.85
N LEU A 10 5.20 16.79 -8.54
CA LEU A 10 4.52 18.08 -8.71
C LEU A 10 4.09 18.65 -7.34
N VAL A 11 3.42 17.83 -6.52
CA VAL A 11 2.94 18.23 -5.19
C VAL A 11 4.09 18.74 -4.33
N HIS A 12 5.18 18.01 -4.22
CA HIS A 12 6.37 18.42 -3.46
C HIS A 12 6.91 19.78 -3.94
N LYS A 13 7.04 19.99 -5.25
CA LYS A 13 7.55 21.26 -5.78
C LYS A 13 6.64 22.43 -5.43
N VAL A 14 5.33 22.26 -5.59
CA VAL A 14 4.35 23.31 -5.26
C VAL A 14 4.37 23.60 -3.76
N MET A 15 4.43 22.58 -2.90
CA MET A 15 4.55 22.77 -1.45
C MET A 15 5.81 23.56 -1.08
N GLN A 16 6.97 23.20 -1.61
CA GLN A 16 8.23 23.92 -1.33
C GLN A 16 8.20 25.37 -1.81
N ARG A 17 7.61 25.61 -2.98
CA ARG A 17 7.50 26.97 -3.57
C ARG A 17 6.55 27.84 -2.75
N ASP A 18 5.33 27.36 -2.48
CA ASP A 18 4.22 28.22 -2.07
C ASP A 18 3.77 28.02 -0.61
N PHE A 19 4.26 27.00 0.09
CA PHE A 19 3.83 26.64 1.44
C PHE A 19 5.01 26.50 2.42
N ASP A 20 4.71 26.66 3.71
CA ASP A 20 5.62 26.38 4.82
C ASP A 20 5.19 25.09 5.51
N LEU A 21 6.13 24.16 5.74
CA LEU A 21 5.87 22.92 6.46
C LEU A 21 5.57 23.22 7.93
N VAL A 22 4.50 22.62 8.46
CA VAL A 22 4.10 22.76 9.87
C VAL A 22 4.66 21.58 10.67
N PRO A 23 5.63 21.82 11.58
CA PRO A 23 6.19 20.76 12.40
C PRO A 23 5.16 20.23 13.41
N THR A 24 5.22 18.92 13.68
CA THR A 24 4.39 18.25 14.70
C THR A 24 4.74 18.74 16.11
N ALA A 25 3.73 19.06 16.93
CA ALA A 25 3.90 19.53 18.31
C ALA A 25 4.58 18.51 19.26
N SER A 26 4.62 17.22 18.91
CA SER A 26 5.16 16.13 19.74
C SER A 26 6.65 15.81 19.52
N GLY A 27 7.34 16.44 18.55
CA GLY A 27 8.74 16.15 18.24
C GLY A 27 9.03 14.71 17.75
N GLN A 28 8.02 13.84 17.70
CA GLN A 28 8.08 12.48 17.15
C GLN A 28 7.25 12.44 15.87
N GLY A 29 7.88 12.66 14.72
CA GLY A 29 7.16 12.73 13.45
C GLY A 29 7.87 12.11 12.25
N ASN A 30 9.03 11.46 12.42
CA ASN A 30 9.73 10.83 11.28
C ASN A 30 9.19 9.44 10.92
N ARG A 31 7.96 9.12 11.32
CA ARG A 31 7.21 7.94 10.88
C ARG A 31 5.75 8.33 10.72
N VAL A 32 5.18 7.92 9.58
CA VAL A 32 3.75 7.81 9.21
C VAL A 32 3.16 8.96 8.36
N HIS A 33 3.46 8.88 7.05
CA HIS A 33 2.58 9.15 5.88
C HIS A 33 1.74 10.44 5.73
N LEU A 34 1.75 11.37 6.69
CA LEU A 34 0.98 12.63 6.64
C LEU A 34 1.89 13.84 6.91
N GLU A 35 1.87 14.82 6.00
CA GLU A 35 2.53 16.11 6.18
C GLU A 35 1.50 17.24 6.20
N VAL A 36 1.71 18.27 7.02
CA VAL A 36 0.84 19.45 7.06
C VAL A 36 1.62 20.68 6.63
N TRP A 37 1.05 21.44 5.71
CA TRP A 37 1.65 22.62 5.11
C TRP A 37 0.69 23.80 5.24
N THR A 38 1.22 25.02 5.31
CA THR A 38 0.44 26.25 5.37
C THR A 38 0.86 27.18 4.23
N HIS A 39 -0.08 27.64 3.42
CA HIS A 39 0.22 28.51 2.28
C HIS A 39 0.85 29.82 2.76
N LYS A 40 1.97 30.22 2.16
CA LYS A 40 2.78 31.38 2.60
C LYS A 40 1.97 32.68 2.63
N ALA A 41 1.17 32.93 1.59
CA ALA A 41 0.36 34.15 1.47
C ALA A 41 -1.01 34.07 2.17
N THR A 42 -1.86 33.09 1.82
CA THR A 42 -3.24 33.00 2.31
C THR A 42 -3.38 32.37 3.70
N LYS A 43 -2.31 31.76 4.22
CA LYS A 43 -2.31 30.97 5.47
C LYS A 43 -3.28 29.79 5.47
N LEU A 44 -3.71 29.36 4.29
CA LEU A 44 -4.57 28.19 4.11
C LEU A 44 -3.81 26.91 4.52
N PRO A 45 -4.37 26.07 5.43
CA PRO A 45 -3.75 24.82 5.82
C PRO A 45 -4.13 23.68 4.88
N ILE A 46 -3.16 22.84 4.52
CA ILE A 46 -3.36 21.63 3.72
C ILE A 46 -2.63 20.45 4.37
N GLY A 47 -3.33 19.31 4.50
CA GLY A 47 -2.74 18.04 4.90
C GLY A 47 -2.51 17.15 3.69
N LEU A 48 -1.36 16.51 3.58
CA LEU A 48 -0.96 15.68 2.45
C LEU A 48 -0.65 14.26 2.92
N GLU A 49 -1.36 13.29 2.38
CA GLU A 49 -1.13 11.87 2.65
C GLU A 49 -0.61 11.17 1.39
N MET A 50 0.71 10.93 1.36
CA MET A 50 1.43 10.43 0.18
C MET A 50 1.83 8.95 0.26
N GLY A 51 1.38 8.25 1.30
CA GLY A 51 1.71 6.84 1.56
C GLY A 51 1.07 5.83 0.60
N HIS A 52 0.06 6.24 -0.17
CA HIS A 52 -0.62 5.35 -1.10
C HIS A 52 0.16 5.22 -2.42
N SER A 53 0.07 4.04 -3.04
CA SER A 53 0.72 3.72 -4.33
C SER A 53 -0.13 4.09 -5.54
N THR A 54 -1.41 4.42 -5.35
CA THR A 54 -2.38 4.65 -6.43
C THR A 54 -3.07 6.02 -6.36
N ARG A 55 -2.83 6.80 -5.29
CA ARG A 55 -3.44 8.13 -5.09
C ARG A 55 -2.62 8.95 -4.10
N ILE A 56 -2.88 10.25 -4.06
CA ILE A 56 -2.50 11.15 -2.95
C ILE A 56 -3.78 11.72 -2.37
N ASN A 57 -3.90 11.77 -1.04
CA ASN A 57 -5.04 12.43 -0.42
C ASN A 57 -4.64 13.84 0.02
N PHE A 58 -5.43 14.83 -0.38
CA PHE A 58 -5.36 16.17 0.19
C PHE A 58 -6.48 16.32 1.21
N TRP A 59 -6.11 16.83 2.38
CA TRP A 59 -7.02 17.15 3.47
C TRP A 59 -7.13 18.67 3.56
N LEU A 60 -8.35 19.17 3.31
CA LEU A 60 -8.67 20.58 3.33
C LEU A 60 -9.81 20.82 4.31
N VAL A 61 -9.84 22.02 4.89
CA VAL A 61 -11.03 22.47 5.59
C VAL A 61 -12.09 22.82 4.56
N ARG A 62 -13.34 22.41 4.79
CA ARG A 62 -14.41 22.50 3.79
C ARG A 62 -14.69 23.92 3.31
N SER A 63 -14.53 24.93 4.17
CA SER A 63 -14.67 26.34 3.81
C SER A 63 -13.63 26.82 2.79
N ASP A 64 -12.51 26.10 2.70
CA ASP A 64 -11.32 26.50 1.96
C ASP A 64 -11.18 25.68 0.66
N LEU A 65 -12.21 24.89 0.32
CA LEU A 65 -12.25 24.09 -0.90
C LEU A 65 -12.32 24.99 -2.16
N PRO A 66 -11.62 24.59 -3.23
CA PRO A 66 -11.90 25.11 -4.57
C PRO A 66 -13.37 24.95 -4.94
N ARG A 67 -13.93 25.95 -5.64
CA ARG A 67 -15.32 25.92 -6.11
C ARG A 67 -15.56 24.84 -7.15
N ASP A 68 -14.59 24.68 -8.06
CA ASP A 68 -14.64 23.72 -9.15
C ASP A 68 -13.56 22.65 -8.94
N LEU A 69 -13.99 21.42 -8.70
CA LEU A 69 -13.11 20.25 -8.60
C LEU A 69 -13.18 19.45 -9.91
N PRO A 70 -12.06 18.94 -10.43
CA PRO A 70 -12.07 18.06 -11.59
C PRO A 70 -12.89 16.77 -11.33
N GLU A 71 -13.56 16.25 -12.36
CA GLU A 71 -14.39 15.04 -12.24
C GLU A 71 -13.61 13.79 -11.80
N GLY A 72 -12.30 13.72 -12.10
CA GLY A 72 -11.42 12.62 -11.70
C GLY A 72 -11.07 12.59 -10.20
N VAL A 73 -11.34 13.69 -9.48
CA VAL A 73 -11.02 13.83 -8.05
C VAL A 73 -12.13 13.23 -7.20
N THR A 74 -11.78 12.22 -6.40
CA THR A 74 -12.72 11.65 -5.44
C THR A 74 -12.85 12.54 -4.21
N ARG A 75 -14.03 13.11 -3.97
CA ARG A 75 -14.33 13.93 -2.79
C ARG A 75 -15.02 13.10 -1.70
N THR A 76 -14.56 13.24 -0.47
CA THR A 76 -15.22 12.65 0.71
C THR A 76 -15.26 13.68 1.83
N ASP A 77 -16.47 14.06 2.26
CA ASP A 77 -16.68 15.07 3.29
C ASP A 77 -16.78 14.39 4.67
N LYS A 78 -16.09 14.95 5.66
CA LYS A 78 -16.01 14.43 7.03
C LYS A 78 -16.51 15.50 8.01
N GLU A 79 -17.43 15.13 8.87
CA GLU A 79 -17.96 15.99 9.95
C GLU A 79 -17.14 15.81 11.23
N PRO A 80 -16.94 16.87 12.02
CA PRO A 80 -16.28 16.74 13.32
C PRO A 80 -17.18 16.00 14.31
N THR A 81 -16.65 14.92 14.90
CA THR A 81 -17.36 14.08 15.88
C THR A 81 -16.43 13.82 17.06
N GLY A 82 -16.78 14.36 18.24
CA GLY A 82 -15.92 14.34 19.43
C GLY A 82 -14.56 15.01 19.16
N ASP A 83 -13.46 14.29 19.43
CA ASP A 83 -12.11 14.75 19.13
C ASP A 83 -11.63 14.36 17.72
N GLY A 84 -12.49 13.83 16.85
CA GLY A 84 -12.14 13.37 15.50
C GLY A 84 -13.12 13.82 14.42
N TRP A 85 -13.15 13.07 13.32
CA TRP A 85 -14.07 13.32 12.21
C TRP A 85 -14.62 12.01 11.68
N THR A 86 -15.88 11.98 11.26
CA THR A 86 -16.56 10.81 10.66
C THR A 86 -17.37 11.26 9.44
N ASP A 87 -17.52 10.42 8.43
CA ASP A 87 -18.55 10.60 7.39
C ASP A 87 -19.83 9.81 7.72
N ALA A 88 -20.76 9.79 6.76
CA ALA A 88 -22.00 9.04 6.83
C ALA A 88 -21.81 7.51 6.88
N GLU A 89 -20.62 7.00 6.53
CA GLU A 89 -20.25 5.58 6.58
C GLU A 89 -19.42 5.24 7.82
N ASN A 90 -19.29 6.19 8.76
CA ASN A 90 -18.49 6.07 9.98
C ASN A 90 -16.97 5.92 9.73
N ASP A 91 -16.48 6.26 8.53
CA ASP A 91 -15.06 6.26 8.20
C ASP A 91 -14.40 7.56 8.72
N GLY A 92 -13.27 7.41 9.40
CA GLY A 92 -12.57 8.51 10.06
C GLY A 92 -11.72 9.36 9.12
N ALA A 93 -11.45 10.62 9.48
CA ALA A 93 -10.30 11.33 8.91
C ALA A 93 -8.98 10.87 9.56
N ASN A 94 -7.83 11.21 8.96
CA ASN A 94 -6.54 10.84 9.53
C ASN A 94 -6.35 11.45 10.93
N HIS A 95 -6.21 10.60 11.95
CA HIS A 95 -6.14 11.01 13.35
C HIS A 95 -4.94 11.92 13.67
N ASN A 96 -3.87 11.88 12.87
CA ASN A 96 -2.72 12.78 13.02
C ASN A 96 -3.06 14.24 12.72
N LEU A 97 -4.16 14.52 12.01
CA LEU A 97 -4.63 15.90 11.80
C LEU A 97 -5.10 16.57 13.10
N LYS A 98 -5.43 15.80 14.14
CA LYS A 98 -5.90 16.33 15.44
C LYS A 98 -4.85 17.17 16.15
N SER A 99 -3.57 16.84 16.00
CA SER A 99 -2.48 17.60 16.61
C SER A 99 -2.23 18.95 15.94
N TYR A 100 -2.97 19.27 14.87
CA TYR A 100 -2.86 20.51 14.13
C TYR A 100 -4.09 21.39 14.38
N PRO A 101 -3.95 22.49 15.14
CA PRO A 101 -5.08 23.38 15.48
C PRO A 101 -5.82 23.93 14.25
N GLN A 102 -5.13 24.04 13.11
CA GLN A 102 -5.72 24.46 11.83
C GLN A 102 -6.89 23.57 11.36
N PHE A 103 -6.87 22.28 11.72
CA PHE A 103 -7.87 21.28 11.30
C PHE A 103 -8.82 20.88 12.42
N ALA A 104 -8.34 20.83 13.67
CA ALA A 104 -9.08 20.34 14.83
C ALA A 104 -10.48 20.96 14.93
N ARG A 105 -11.50 20.11 15.11
CA ARG A 105 -12.92 20.49 15.28
C ARG A 105 -13.54 21.29 14.12
N ARG A 106 -12.92 21.30 12.93
CA ARG A 106 -13.49 21.90 11.71
C ARG A 106 -13.98 20.82 10.74
N PRO A 107 -15.05 21.03 9.96
CA PRO A 107 -15.45 20.11 8.90
C PRO A 107 -14.36 19.97 7.83
N LEU A 108 -13.99 18.74 7.51
CA LEU A 108 -12.92 18.44 6.57
C LEU A 108 -13.47 17.83 5.29
N THR A 109 -12.64 17.90 4.25
CA THR A 109 -12.86 17.21 2.99
C THR A 109 -11.56 16.56 2.54
N ARG A 110 -11.65 15.28 2.20
CA ARG A 110 -10.60 14.52 1.55
C ARG A 110 -10.78 14.61 0.03
N LEU A 111 -9.72 15.02 -0.67
CA LEU A 111 -9.64 14.93 -2.12
C LEU A 111 -8.64 13.83 -2.49
N GLY A 112 -9.11 12.76 -3.11
CA GLY A 112 -8.30 11.68 -3.64
C GLY A 112 -7.87 11.98 -5.08
N ILE A 113 -6.59 12.24 -5.28
CA ILE A 113 -6.01 12.66 -6.56
C ILE A 113 -5.20 11.50 -7.15
N ARG A 114 -5.44 11.20 -8.43
CA ARG A 114 -4.81 10.06 -9.13
C ARG A 114 -3.97 10.46 -10.33
N SER A 115 -4.29 11.58 -10.99
CA SER A 115 -3.63 12.02 -12.22
C SER A 115 -2.89 13.35 -12.05
N LEU A 116 -1.93 13.60 -12.94
CA LEU A 116 -1.17 14.85 -12.97
C LEU A 116 -2.04 16.07 -13.34
N ASP A 117 -3.02 15.90 -14.23
CA ASP A 117 -3.95 16.97 -14.64
C ASP A 117 -4.86 17.38 -13.47
N ASP A 118 -5.42 16.40 -12.76
CA ASP A 118 -6.26 16.67 -11.57
C ASP A 118 -5.45 17.39 -10.49
N ALA A 119 -4.22 16.93 -10.24
CA ALA A 119 -3.32 17.55 -9.27
C ALA A 119 -3.00 19.00 -9.63
N SER A 120 -2.68 19.25 -10.91
CA SER A 120 -2.41 20.59 -11.44
C SER A 120 -3.59 21.53 -11.21
N ARG A 121 -4.80 21.13 -11.60
CA ARG A 121 -6.01 21.97 -11.48
C ARG A 121 -6.36 22.26 -10.02
N VAL A 122 -6.30 21.24 -9.16
CA VAL A 122 -6.58 21.42 -7.72
C VAL A 122 -5.56 22.34 -7.09
N LEU A 123 -4.26 22.14 -7.35
CA LEU A 123 -3.19 22.98 -6.78
C LEU A 123 -3.25 24.42 -7.31
N ALA A 124 -3.53 24.64 -8.60
CA ALA A 124 -3.73 25.97 -9.17
C ALA A 124 -4.86 26.73 -8.48
N ALA A 125 -5.97 26.03 -8.20
CA ALA A 125 -7.12 26.63 -7.52
C ALA A 125 -6.81 26.97 -6.05
N ILE A 126 -6.02 26.15 -5.35
CA ILE A 126 -5.63 26.38 -3.96
C ILE A 126 -4.61 27.53 -3.85
N THR A 127 -3.60 27.57 -4.72
CA THR A 127 -2.53 28.59 -4.69
C THR A 127 -2.97 29.91 -5.33
N ARG A 128 -4.06 29.92 -6.09
CA ARG A 128 -4.51 31.05 -6.92
C ARG A 128 -3.38 31.57 -7.84
N GLY A 129 -2.52 30.66 -8.29
CA GLY A 129 -1.32 30.96 -9.05
C GLY A 129 -1.10 29.99 -10.19
N ASP A 130 -0.25 30.38 -11.13
CA ASP A 130 0.11 29.52 -12.25
C ASP A 130 1.07 28.41 -11.78
N VAL A 131 0.63 27.17 -12.01
CA VAL A 131 1.42 25.96 -11.78
C VAL A 131 1.85 25.32 -13.09
N ALA A 132 1.42 25.82 -14.26
CA ALA A 132 1.71 25.24 -15.57
C ALA A 132 3.22 25.13 -15.84
N GLY A 133 4.02 26.12 -15.46
CA GLY A 133 5.48 26.04 -15.56
C GLY A 133 6.11 24.95 -14.68
N LEU A 134 5.51 24.65 -13.52
CA LEU A 134 5.93 23.55 -12.66
C LEU A 134 5.41 22.19 -13.12
N VAL A 135 4.25 22.15 -13.77
CA VAL A 135 3.72 20.97 -14.47
C VAL A 135 4.63 20.63 -15.64
N ASP A 136 5.09 21.63 -16.38
CA ASP A 136 6.08 21.48 -17.44
C ASP A 136 7.43 21.03 -16.91
N GLU A 137 7.89 21.45 -15.72
CA GLU A 137 9.16 20.97 -15.15
C GLU A 137 9.04 19.64 -14.38
N ALA A 138 7.90 19.35 -13.77
CA ALA A 138 7.59 18.05 -13.15
C ALA A 138 7.33 17.01 -14.23
N GLY A 139 6.67 17.43 -15.31
CA GLY A 139 6.63 16.81 -16.63
C GLY A 139 8.03 16.64 -17.18
N ARG A 140 8.79 17.67 -17.53
CA ARG A 140 10.14 17.59 -18.15
C ARG A 140 11.23 16.92 -17.30
N LYS A 141 11.15 16.89 -15.96
CA LYS A 141 12.06 16.05 -15.15
C LYS A 141 11.74 14.55 -15.24
N GLY A 142 10.61 14.17 -15.84
CA GLY A 142 10.21 12.77 -16.08
C GLY A 142 9.66 12.45 -17.49
N ALA A 143 9.48 13.45 -18.35
CA ALA A 143 8.95 13.32 -19.69
C ALA A 143 10.15 13.15 -20.59
N ALA A 144 10.38 11.89 -20.93
CA ALA A 144 11.37 11.57 -21.93
C ALA A 144 11.11 12.35 -23.22
N ARG A 145 12.19 12.90 -23.77
CA ARG A 145 12.16 13.65 -25.03
C ARG A 145 11.58 12.79 -26.17
N GLY A 146 11.82 11.48 -26.14
CA GLY A 146 11.14 10.44 -26.90
C GLY A 146 11.19 9.08 -26.20
N ALA A 147 10.39 8.13 -26.67
CA ALA A 147 10.36 6.76 -26.15
C ALA A 147 10.92 5.78 -27.18
N PHE A 148 11.74 4.85 -26.72
CA PHE A 148 12.37 3.84 -27.56
C PHE A 148 12.25 2.46 -26.93
N ILE A 149 12.01 1.46 -27.75
CA ILE A 149 12.16 0.06 -27.35
C ILE A 149 13.39 -0.54 -28.02
N LEU A 150 14.25 -1.13 -27.20
CA LEU A 150 15.57 -1.63 -27.58
C LEU A 150 15.57 -3.15 -27.52
N LYS A 151 15.68 -3.82 -28.68
CA LYS A 151 15.85 -5.27 -28.75
C LYS A 151 17.34 -5.60 -28.67
N ILE A 152 17.77 -6.24 -27.58
CA ILE A 152 19.18 -6.49 -27.27
C ILE A 152 19.51 -7.97 -27.13
N ASN A 153 20.76 -8.33 -27.47
CA ASN A 153 21.37 -9.58 -27.03
C ASN A 153 21.88 -9.37 -25.60
N GLY A 154 21.20 -9.91 -24.60
CA GLY A 154 21.55 -9.61 -23.22
C GLY A 154 22.90 -10.19 -22.75
N ALA A 155 23.44 -11.19 -23.45
CA ALA A 155 24.75 -11.75 -23.12
C ALA A 155 25.92 -10.88 -23.63
N VAL A 156 25.70 -10.11 -24.69
CA VAL A 156 26.74 -9.31 -25.36
C VAL A 156 26.58 -7.82 -25.10
N HIS A 157 25.33 -7.33 -25.03
CA HIS A 157 25.01 -5.91 -25.09
C HIS A 157 24.52 -5.32 -23.78
N ALA A 158 24.07 -6.15 -22.83
CA ALA A 158 23.63 -5.65 -21.53
C ALA A 158 24.84 -5.36 -20.62
N PRO A 159 24.71 -4.42 -19.66
CA PRO A 159 25.74 -4.20 -18.65
C PRO A 159 26.16 -5.50 -17.96
N GLY A 160 27.48 -5.73 -17.89
CA GLY A 160 28.05 -6.92 -17.28
C GLY A 160 27.74 -8.25 -17.99
N GLY A 161 27.17 -8.23 -19.20
CA GLY A 161 26.71 -9.44 -19.91
C GLY A 161 25.53 -10.14 -19.22
N ILE A 162 24.81 -9.41 -18.36
CA ILE A 162 23.71 -9.96 -17.56
C ILE A 162 22.43 -9.93 -18.40
N CYS A 163 22.07 -11.06 -19.01
CA CYS A 163 20.85 -11.15 -19.83
C CYS A 163 19.55 -11.18 -19.01
N ARG A 164 19.61 -11.65 -17.75
CA ARG A 164 18.47 -11.73 -16.82
C ARG A 164 18.85 -11.08 -15.49
N PRO A 165 18.73 -9.75 -15.37
CA PRO A 165 19.05 -9.07 -14.12
C PRO A 165 18.08 -9.52 -13.02
N LYS A 166 18.61 -9.64 -11.80
CA LYS A 166 17.84 -9.95 -10.59
C LYS A 166 17.49 -8.70 -9.80
N SER A 167 18.26 -7.63 -9.97
CA SER A 167 18.07 -6.33 -9.33
C SER A 167 18.29 -5.21 -10.34
N GLY A 168 17.60 -4.07 -10.18
CA GLY A 168 17.83 -2.88 -11.01
C GLY A 168 19.29 -2.40 -10.98
N THR A 169 19.97 -2.61 -9.84
CA THR A 169 21.41 -2.32 -9.66
C THR A 169 22.33 -3.10 -10.59
N ASP A 170 21.88 -4.23 -11.13
CA ASP A 170 22.67 -5.03 -12.08
C ASP A 170 22.94 -4.25 -13.38
N TRP A 171 22.04 -3.32 -13.73
CA TRP A 171 22.12 -2.51 -14.94
C TRP A 171 22.23 -0.99 -14.68
N GLU A 172 21.89 -0.51 -13.48
CA GLU A 172 21.98 0.91 -13.09
C GLU A 172 23.39 1.48 -13.27
N GLY A 173 23.52 2.66 -13.89
CA GLY A 173 24.80 3.30 -14.21
C GLY A 173 25.65 2.57 -15.25
N GLY A 174 25.20 1.38 -15.69
CA GLY A 174 25.84 0.55 -16.70
C GLY A 174 25.70 1.13 -18.10
N THR A 175 26.39 0.53 -19.07
CA THR A 175 26.33 0.94 -20.47
C THR A 175 25.86 -0.20 -21.35
N LEU A 176 24.78 0.04 -22.07
CA LEU A 176 24.24 -0.85 -23.09
C LEU A 176 24.94 -0.54 -24.41
N ARG A 177 25.59 -1.53 -25.01
CA ARG A 177 26.34 -1.38 -26.28
C ARG A 177 25.67 -2.21 -27.35
N MET A 178 25.15 -1.56 -28.39
CA MET A 178 24.50 -2.26 -29.49
C MET A 178 25.18 -2.00 -30.83
N PRO A 179 25.22 -2.99 -31.74
CA PRO A 179 25.76 -2.79 -33.08
C PRO A 179 24.91 -1.77 -33.84
N TRP A 180 25.58 -0.73 -34.34
CA TRP A 180 24.97 0.44 -34.96
C TRP A 180 25.79 0.88 -36.17
N SER A 181 25.45 0.36 -37.35
CA SER A 181 26.23 0.64 -38.57
C SER A 181 25.92 2.04 -39.12
N GLY A 182 26.82 3.01 -38.87
CA GLY A 182 26.78 4.39 -39.38
C GLY A 182 25.64 5.25 -38.81
N GLU A 183 25.45 6.45 -39.36
CA GLU A 183 24.38 7.39 -38.96
C GLU A 183 22.95 6.92 -39.32
N ARG A 184 22.64 5.63 -39.18
CA ARG A 184 21.26 5.17 -39.28
C ARG A 184 20.51 5.67 -38.08
N ALA A 185 19.37 6.27 -38.33
CA ALA A 185 18.46 6.73 -37.29
C ALA A 185 17.73 5.50 -36.70
N SER A 186 17.00 5.66 -35.59
CA SER A 186 16.13 4.56 -35.09
C SER A 186 15.09 4.18 -36.16
N SER A 187 14.34 3.11 -35.98
CA SER A 187 13.25 2.79 -36.92
C SER A 187 11.89 3.03 -36.27
N ARG A 188 10.94 3.58 -37.01
CA ARG A 188 9.54 3.61 -36.60
C ARG A 188 8.86 2.28 -36.94
N SER A 189 7.64 2.06 -36.47
CA SER A 189 6.86 0.85 -36.75
C SER A 189 6.58 0.61 -38.25
N ASP A 190 6.66 1.66 -39.08
CA ASP A 190 6.54 1.61 -40.55
C ASP A 190 7.87 1.36 -41.29
N ARG A 191 8.98 1.14 -40.57
CA ARG A 191 10.36 1.02 -41.09
C ARG A 191 10.96 2.31 -41.66
N ALA A 192 10.30 3.46 -41.49
CA ALA A 192 10.92 4.73 -41.80
C ALA A 192 12.05 5.03 -40.79
N PRO A 193 13.09 5.79 -41.19
CA PRO A 193 14.05 6.36 -40.25
C PRO A 193 13.32 7.26 -39.23
N GLY A 194 13.53 7.00 -37.95
CA GLY A 194 13.05 7.75 -36.79
C GLY A 194 14.21 8.43 -36.06
N ASP A 195 13.94 9.25 -35.05
CA ASP A 195 15.00 10.07 -34.42
C ASP A 195 16.10 9.23 -33.74
N LYS A 196 17.30 9.80 -33.59
CA LYS A 196 18.39 9.15 -32.84
C LYS A 196 18.05 9.18 -31.34
N VAL A 197 18.44 8.13 -30.62
CA VAL A 197 18.35 8.10 -29.14
C VAL A 197 19.22 9.23 -28.58
N ALA A 198 18.69 9.98 -27.62
CA ALA A 198 19.36 11.10 -26.98
C ALA A 198 19.28 10.98 -25.45
N PRO A 199 20.19 11.66 -24.72
CA PRO A 199 20.08 11.81 -23.27
C PRO A 199 18.70 12.31 -22.85
N GLY A 200 18.11 11.64 -21.86
CA GLY A 200 16.78 11.92 -21.33
C GLY A 200 15.65 11.08 -21.95
N ASP A 201 15.91 10.29 -23.00
CA ASP A 201 14.90 9.43 -23.61
C ASP A 201 14.53 8.22 -22.72
N ARG A 202 13.27 7.78 -22.82
CA ARG A 202 12.76 6.61 -22.10
C ARG A 202 13.06 5.37 -22.92
N LEU A 203 13.64 4.38 -22.27
CA LEU A 203 14.06 3.13 -22.86
C LEU A 203 13.23 1.99 -22.30
N TYR A 204 12.66 1.18 -23.19
CA TYR A 204 12.07 -0.12 -22.91
C TYR A 204 13.06 -1.18 -23.38
N ILE A 205 13.65 -1.93 -22.45
CA ILE A 205 14.75 -2.86 -22.76
C ILE A 205 14.18 -4.26 -22.94
N TRP A 206 14.24 -4.75 -24.18
CA TRP A 206 13.81 -6.09 -24.57
C TRP A 206 15.03 -7.02 -24.69
N ALA A 207 15.24 -7.87 -23.69
CA ALA A 207 16.26 -8.91 -23.72
C ALA A 207 15.78 -10.09 -24.58
N HIS A 208 16.48 -10.35 -25.68
CA HIS A 208 16.07 -11.32 -26.69
C HIS A 208 15.91 -12.74 -26.13
N GLU A 209 14.75 -13.37 -26.37
CA GLU A 209 14.35 -14.64 -25.74
C GLU A 209 15.07 -15.88 -26.28
N ASP A 210 15.52 -15.82 -27.52
CA ASP A 210 16.23 -16.92 -28.17
C ASP A 210 17.55 -17.27 -27.45
N LYS A 211 17.85 -18.57 -27.43
CA LYS A 211 19.03 -19.14 -26.81
C LYS A 211 20.34 -18.54 -27.32
N ALA A 212 20.41 -18.30 -28.63
CA ALA A 212 21.59 -17.74 -29.30
C ALA A 212 21.90 -16.29 -28.86
N TYR A 213 20.95 -15.62 -28.18
CA TYR A 213 21.05 -14.22 -27.78
C TYR A 213 20.98 -14.00 -26.27
N GLY A 214 21.34 -15.02 -25.50
CA GLY A 214 21.45 -14.96 -24.04
C GLY A 214 20.22 -15.44 -23.28
N HIS A 215 19.18 -15.94 -23.96
CA HIS A 215 17.95 -16.44 -23.34
C HIS A 215 17.23 -15.39 -22.47
N GLY A 216 17.02 -14.18 -22.95
CA GLY A 216 16.23 -13.17 -22.24
C GLY A 216 14.78 -13.59 -21.99
N LEU A 217 14.02 -12.69 -21.37
CA LEU A 217 12.60 -12.91 -21.07
C LEU A 217 11.66 -12.01 -21.89
N GLY A 218 12.21 -11.29 -22.87
CA GLY A 218 11.51 -10.26 -23.62
C GLY A 218 11.66 -8.89 -22.97
N LEU A 219 10.59 -8.11 -22.91
CA LEU A 219 10.58 -6.83 -22.22
C LEU A 219 10.90 -7.04 -20.73
N THR A 220 12.04 -6.52 -20.29
CA THR A 220 12.65 -6.87 -19.00
C THR A 220 12.78 -5.67 -18.07
N ALA A 221 13.08 -4.49 -18.60
CA ALA A 221 13.26 -3.29 -17.80
C ALA A 221 12.81 -2.03 -18.53
N THR A 222 12.56 -0.97 -17.78
CA THR A 222 12.56 0.41 -18.27
C THR A 222 13.74 1.17 -17.70
N ALA A 223 14.26 2.15 -18.44
CA ALA A 223 15.35 3.02 -17.99
C ALA A 223 15.24 4.40 -18.66
N ILE A 224 16.08 5.34 -18.22
CA ILE A 224 16.32 6.60 -18.91
C ILE A 224 17.73 6.58 -19.52
N ALA A 225 17.86 7.07 -20.75
CA ALA A 225 19.14 7.29 -21.38
C ALA A 225 19.90 8.42 -20.64
N ASP A 226 21.07 8.12 -20.10
CA ASP A 226 21.91 9.08 -19.37
C ASP A 226 22.94 9.72 -20.31
N ARG A 227 23.92 8.94 -20.76
CA ARG A 227 24.89 9.32 -21.80
C ARG A 227 24.62 8.53 -23.07
N VAL A 228 24.74 9.17 -24.24
CA VAL A 228 24.60 8.49 -25.54
C VAL A 228 25.81 8.83 -26.41
N GLU A 229 26.56 7.80 -26.81
CA GLU A 229 27.74 7.91 -27.65
C GLU A 229 27.52 7.05 -28.90
N THR A 230 27.61 7.67 -30.09
CA THR A 230 27.50 6.97 -31.38
C THR A 230 28.88 6.86 -32.01
N GLY A 231 29.40 5.65 -32.12
CA GLY A 231 30.61 5.32 -32.86
C GLY A 231 30.30 4.91 -34.31
N ASP A 232 31.34 4.53 -35.06
CA ASP A 232 31.21 4.15 -36.47
C ASP A 232 30.38 2.86 -36.67
N GLN A 233 30.40 1.96 -35.68
CA GLN A 233 29.72 0.66 -35.72
C GLN A 233 28.95 0.30 -34.44
N ASP A 234 28.89 1.17 -33.45
CA ASP A 234 28.22 0.92 -32.18
C ASP A 234 27.51 2.15 -31.59
N LEU A 235 26.42 1.89 -30.87
CA LEU A 235 25.70 2.87 -30.07
C LEU A 235 25.82 2.45 -28.62
N ALA A 236 26.46 3.29 -27.81
CA ALA A 236 26.63 3.11 -26.38
C ALA A 236 25.69 4.03 -25.61
N ILE A 237 24.83 3.44 -24.77
CA ILE A 237 23.82 4.15 -23.99
C ILE A 237 24.06 3.86 -22.50
N GLY A 238 24.42 4.89 -21.74
CA GLY A 238 24.42 4.83 -20.29
C GLY A 238 23.00 4.79 -19.75
N LEU A 239 22.75 3.95 -18.73
CA LEU A 239 21.44 3.77 -18.14
C LEU A 239 21.36 4.44 -16.78
N ARG A 240 20.25 5.14 -16.53
CA ARG A 240 19.86 5.62 -15.19
C ARG A 240 18.39 5.32 -14.93
N ASP A 241 17.99 5.35 -13.66
CA ASP A 241 16.61 5.10 -13.24
C ASP A 241 16.07 3.75 -13.76
N VAL A 242 16.91 2.71 -13.69
CA VAL A 242 16.59 1.37 -14.17
C VAL A 242 15.55 0.72 -13.24
N ALA A 243 14.39 0.43 -13.80
CA ALA A 243 13.33 -0.31 -13.14
C ALA A 243 13.09 -1.64 -13.87
N LEU A 244 13.36 -2.76 -13.21
CA LEU A 244 13.00 -4.08 -13.71
C LEU A 244 11.47 -4.26 -13.66
N LEU A 245 10.92 -4.93 -14.67
CA LEU A 245 9.51 -5.30 -14.65
C LEU A 245 9.29 -6.39 -13.60
N PRO A 246 8.23 -6.31 -12.76
CA PRO A 246 7.89 -7.36 -11.80
C PRO A 246 7.67 -8.72 -12.48
N ARG A 247 7.14 -8.69 -13.71
CA ARG A 247 6.96 -9.87 -14.56
C ARG A 247 7.39 -9.54 -16.00
N PRO A 248 8.65 -9.81 -16.36
CA PRO A 248 9.11 -9.71 -17.74
C PRO A 248 8.29 -10.61 -18.66
N PHE A 249 8.01 -10.15 -19.87
CA PHE A 249 7.25 -10.92 -20.84
C PHE A 249 7.79 -10.75 -22.25
N GLY A 250 7.64 -11.81 -23.04
CA GLY A 250 8.13 -11.89 -24.41
C GLY A 250 7.07 -12.39 -25.38
N PHE A 251 7.44 -12.60 -26.63
CA PHE A 251 6.51 -12.96 -27.71
C PHE A 251 5.79 -14.27 -27.44
N LYS A 252 6.43 -15.23 -26.77
CA LYS A 252 5.79 -16.50 -26.39
C LYS A 252 4.63 -16.31 -25.42
N ILE A 253 4.74 -15.35 -24.51
CA ILE A 253 3.71 -15.04 -23.51
C ILE A 253 2.61 -14.21 -24.16
N LEU A 254 2.96 -13.28 -25.05
CA LEU A 254 1.99 -12.46 -25.77
C LEU A 254 1.15 -13.27 -26.76
N GLY A 255 1.74 -14.29 -27.41
CA GLY A 255 1.02 -15.16 -28.34
C GLY A 255 0.32 -14.36 -29.45
N SER A 256 -0.97 -14.62 -29.67
CA SER A 256 -1.76 -13.90 -30.68
C SER A 256 -1.99 -12.42 -30.36
N ARG A 257 -1.88 -12.01 -29.09
CA ARG A 257 -2.06 -10.61 -28.68
C ARG A 257 -1.03 -9.67 -29.29
N VAL A 258 0.10 -10.19 -29.79
CA VAL A 258 1.12 -9.38 -30.47
C VAL A 258 0.54 -8.63 -31.68
N GLN A 259 -0.53 -9.18 -32.30
CA GLN A 259 -1.21 -8.59 -33.46
C GLN A 259 -1.93 -7.27 -33.12
N ASP A 260 -2.27 -7.05 -31.85
CA ASP A 260 -2.89 -5.81 -31.38
C ASP A 260 -1.86 -4.67 -31.21
N PHE A 261 -0.57 -4.99 -31.33
CA PHE A 261 0.54 -4.05 -31.15
C PHE A 261 1.42 -4.07 -32.40
N PRO A 262 1.12 -3.22 -33.41
CA PRO A 262 1.84 -3.20 -34.69
C PRO A 262 3.36 -3.13 -34.53
N MET A 263 3.85 -2.34 -33.57
CA MET A 263 5.28 -2.24 -33.28
C MET A 263 5.88 -3.57 -32.78
N LEU A 264 5.23 -4.26 -31.84
CA LEU A 264 5.71 -5.55 -31.33
C LEU A 264 5.64 -6.65 -32.39
N GLN A 265 4.59 -6.66 -33.21
CA GLN A 265 4.49 -7.59 -34.34
C GLN A 265 5.67 -7.41 -35.30
N ARG A 266 6.03 -6.17 -35.62
CA ARG A 266 7.21 -5.87 -36.45
C ARG A 266 8.51 -6.26 -35.79
N MET A 267 8.64 -6.04 -34.49
CA MET A 267 9.80 -6.49 -33.73
C MET A 267 9.93 -8.01 -33.68
N ASP A 268 8.83 -8.77 -33.74
CA ASP A 268 8.87 -10.23 -33.81
C ASP A 268 9.31 -10.70 -35.21
N GLU A 269 8.79 -10.05 -36.25
CA GLU A 269 9.18 -10.29 -37.66
C GLU A 269 10.65 -9.93 -37.94
N ASP A 270 11.20 -8.88 -37.30
CA ASP A 270 12.59 -8.46 -37.44
C ASP A 270 13.49 -9.10 -36.37
N ARG A 271 14.38 -10.00 -36.81
CA ARG A 271 15.38 -10.64 -35.94
C ARG A 271 16.58 -9.73 -35.62
N GLY A 272 16.68 -8.55 -36.25
CA GLY A 272 17.72 -7.58 -36.03
C GLY A 272 17.67 -6.91 -34.65
N LEU A 273 18.85 -6.59 -34.12
CA LEU A 273 19.00 -5.80 -32.91
C LEU A 273 18.90 -4.33 -33.30
N ARG A 274 17.84 -3.66 -32.85
CA ARG A 274 17.49 -2.30 -33.26
C ARG A 274 16.86 -1.52 -32.11
N ALA A 275 16.97 -0.20 -32.21
CA ALA A 275 16.15 0.74 -31.47
C ALA A 275 14.92 1.12 -32.32
N TRP A 276 13.73 0.96 -31.74
CA TRP A 276 12.49 1.37 -32.38
C TRP A 276 11.94 2.61 -31.69
N GLN A 277 11.76 3.69 -32.44
CA GLN A 277 11.10 4.90 -31.94
C GLN A 277 9.61 4.61 -31.79
N MET A 278 9.08 4.96 -30.62
CA MET A 278 7.68 4.81 -30.30
C MET A 278 6.99 6.17 -30.26
N ASN A 279 5.78 6.23 -30.80
CA ASN A 279 4.89 7.37 -30.59
C ASN A 279 4.19 7.28 -29.22
N ALA A 280 3.45 8.32 -28.85
CA ALA A 280 2.75 8.38 -27.56
C ALA A 280 1.74 7.22 -27.39
N ALA A 281 0.93 6.91 -28.42
CA ALA A 281 -0.06 5.85 -28.35
C ALA A 281 0.57 4.45 -28.19
N GLU A 282 1.68 4.19 -28.88
CA GLU A 282 2.47 2.96 -28.71
C GLU A 282 3.10 2.87 -27.32
N THR A 283 3.57 4.02 -26.78
CA THR A 283 4.13 4.12 -25.43
C THR A 283 3.09 3.78 -24.38
N ASP A 284 1.91 4.40 -24.46
CA ASP A 284 0.79 4.13 -23.56
C ASP A 284 0.32 2.68 -23.65
N ALA A 285 0.32 2.10 -24.85
CA ALA A 285 -0.06 0.71 -25.07
C ALA A 285 0.91 -0.27 -24.37
N ILE A 286 2.23 -0.01 -24.46
CA ILE A 286 3.22 -0.81 -23.74
C ILE A 286 3.14 -0.61 -22.23
N ASP A 287 2.96 0.63 -21.75
CA ASP A 287 2.81 0.88 -20.32
C ASP A 287 1.59 0.17 -19.72
N ARG A 288 0.45 0.17 -20.42
CA ARG A 288 -0.74 -0.61 -20.03
C ARG A 288 -0.44 -2.10 -19.95
N LEU A 289 0.29 -2.63 -20.94
CA LEU A 289 0.67 -4.04 -20.98
C LEU A 289 1.57 -4.39 -19.77
N ILE A 290 2.54 -3.54 -19.44
CA ILE A 290 3.39 -3.70 -18.24
C ILE A 290 2.55 -3.75 -16.97
N GLN A 291 1.59 -2.84 -16.82
CA GLN A 291 0.71 -2.78 -15.65
C GLN A 291 -0.17 -4.02 -15.54
N GLU A 292 -0.74 -4.48 -16.65
CA GLU A 292 -1.58 -5.68 -16.71
C GLU A 292 -0.82 -6.91 -16.21
N PHE A 293 0.33 -7.24 -16.83
CA PHE A 293 1.16 -8.38 -16.43
C PHE A 293 1.67 -8.27 -14.98
N GLY A 294 1.98 -7.05 -14.52
CA GLY A 294 2.35 -6.81 -13.13
C GLY A 294 1.20 -7.07 -12.15
N SER A 295 -0.02 -6.63 -12.49
CA SER A 295 -1.20 -6.75 -11.63
C SER A 295 -1.71 -8.19 -11.53
N GLU A 296 -1.69 -8.94 -12.63
CA GLU A 296 -2.04 -10.36 -12.65
C GLU A 296 -1.07 -11.17 -11.78
N PHE A 297 0.22 -10.85 -11.85
CA PHE A 297 1.24 -11.51 -11.04
C PHE A 297 1.05 -11.23 -9.56
N ALA A 298 0.85 -9.97 -9.18
CA ALA A 298 0.61 -9.59 -7.79
C ALA A 298 -0.65 -10.28 -7.24
N SER A 299 -1.70 -10.38 -8.05
CA SER A 299 -2.95 -11.06 -7.67
C SER A 299 -2.75 -12.56 -7.47
N GLN A 300 -2.05 -13.23 -8.39
CA GLN A 300 -1.72 -14.66 -8.26
C GLN A 300 -0.85 -14.94 -7.03
N GLN A 301 0.12 -14.07 -6.76
CA GLN A 301 0.98 -14.19 -5.58
C GLN A 301 0.18 -14.03 -4.29
N ALA A 302 -0.68 -13.00 -4.20
CA ALA A 302 -1.54 -12.80 -3.04
C ALA A 302 -2.50 -13.99 -2.81
N GLN A 303 -3.06 -14.57 -3.89
CA GLN A 303 -3.89 -15.78 -3.79
C GLN A 303 -3.09 -17.00 -3.33
N ALA A 304 -1.88 -17.20 -3.83
CA ALA A 304 -1.00 -18.29 -3.42
C ALA A 304 -0.58 -18.16 -1.96
N GLU A 305 -0.24 -16.95 -1.51
CA GLU A 305 0.09 -16.64 -0.12
C GLU A 305 -1.12 -16.87 0.79
N ALA A 306 -2.31 -16.37 0.43
CA ALA A 306 -3.54 -16.58 1.19
C ALA A 306 -3.94 -18.07 1.30
N ALA A 307 -3.64 -18.88 0.27
CA ALA A 307 -3.89 -20.31 0.29
C ALA A 307 -3.03 -21.05 1.33
N HIS A 308 -1.87 -20.51 1.71
CA HIS A 308 -0.95 -21.10 2.70
C HIS A 308 -1.23 -20.65 4.14
N LEU A 309 -2.09 -19.64 4.33
CA LEU A 309 -2.47 -19.18 5.66
C LEU A 309 -3.38 -20.19 6.38
N PRO A 310 -3.23 -20.35 7.71
CA PRO A 310 -4.19 -21.08 8.54
C PRO A 310 -5.63 -20.57 8.36
N PRO A 311 -6.65 -21.43 8.50
CA PRO A 311 -8.05 -21.06 8.27
C PRO A 311 -8.51 -19.83 9.06
N LEU A 312 -8.14 -19.73 10.34
CA LEU A 312 -8.50 -18.60 11.19
C LEU A 312 -7.83 -17.30 10.72
N GLU A 313 -6.55 -17.34 10.33
CA GLU A 313 -5.82 -16.17 9.85
C GLU A 313 -6.43 -15.64 8.54
N ARG A 314 -6.77 -16.55 7.62
CA ARG A 314 -7.47 -16.19 6.38
C ARG A 314 -8.83 -15.55 6.66
N ALA A 315 -9.61 -16.12 7.58
CA ALA A 315 -10.92 -15.59 7.94
C ALA A 315 -10.83 -14.21 8.59
N VAL A 316 -9.84 -13.96 9.45
CA VAL A 316 -9.61 -12.62 10.04
C VAL A 316 -9.32 -11.57 8.96
N MET A 317 -8.61 -11.93 7.89
CA MET A 317 -8.34 -11.02 6.78
C MET A 317 -9.57 -10.76 5.90
N GLN A 318 -10.42 -11.77 5.70
CA GLN A 318 -11.59 -11.70 4.84
C GLN A 318 -12.79 -11.04 5.52
N ASP A 319 -13.01 -11.32 6.80
CA ASP A 319 -14.22 -10.94 7.54
C ASP A 319 -13.96 -9.74 8.47
N ARG A 320 -13.06 -8.84 8.08
CA ARG A 320 -12.61 -7.73 8.96
C ARG A 320 -13.78 -6.86 9.42
N ASP A 321 -14.66 -6.49 8.50
CA ASP A 321 -15.76 -5.57 8.76
C ASP A 321 -16.86 -6.26 9.58
N GLU A 322 -17.11 -7.55 9.33
CA GLU A 322 -18.03 -8.37 10.12
C GLU A 322 -17.52 -8.59 11.56
N ILE A 323 -16.21 -8.74 11.75
CA ILE A 323 -15.60 -8.82 13.10
C ILE A 323 -15.83 -7.50 13.85
N GLU A 324 -15.65 -6.37 13.18
CA GLU A 324 -15.84 -5.04 13.78
C GLU A 324 -17.30 -4.82 14.17
N GLN A 325 -18.24 -5.11 13.27
CA GLN A 325 -19.67 -5.06 13.57
C GLN A 325 -20.07 -6.01 14.71
N ALA A 326 -19.57 -7.25 14.70
CA ALA A 326 -19.86 -8.22 15.74
C ALA A 326 -19.31 -7.80 17.12
N GLU A 327 -18.24 -7.01 17.17
CA GLU A 327 -17.71 -6.45 18.41
C GLU A 327 -18.56 -5.27 18.93
N GLU A 328 -19.10 -4.42 18.05
CA GLU A 328 -20.06 -3.38 18.45
C GLU A 328 -21.38 -3.97 18.96
N ASP A 329 -21.86 -5.05 18.34
CA ASP A 329 -23.02 -5.81 18.81
C ASP A 329 -22.74 -6.45 20.19
N ARG A 330 -21.50 -6.90 20.44
CA ARG A 330 -21.07 -7.45 21.74
C ARG A 330 -21.12 -6.39 22.84
N LYS A 331 -20.86 -5.13 22.52
CA LYS A 331 -20.92 -4.01 23.48
C LYS A 331 -22.36 -3.56 23.79
N THR A 332 -23.29 -3.74 22.85
CA THR A 332 -24.61 -3.08 22.88
C THR A 332 -25.80 -3.99 23.22
N ALA A 333 -25.69 -5.33 23.18
CA ALA A 333 -26.87 -6.21 23.27
C ALA A 333 -26.76 -7.48 24.14
N ILE A 334 -27.92 -7.85 24.72
CA ILE A 334 -28.25 -9.06 25.48
C ILE A 334 -27.95 -10.32 24.67
N VAL A 335 -27.20 -11.26 25.27
CA VAL A 335 -26.76 -12.54 24.70
C VAL A 335 -27.93 -13.31 24.07
N LYS A 336 -28.07 -13.25 22.73
CA LYS A 336 -28.93 -14.17 21.98
C LYS A 336 -28.30 -15.58 22.02
N ALA A 337 -29.10 -16.60 22.33
CA ALA A 337 -28.67 -18.00 22.25
C ALA A 337 -28.34 -18.35 20.79
N ARG A 338 -27.15 -18.92 20.54
CA ARG A 338 -26.65 -19.21 19.19
C ARG A 338 -26.60 -20.74 18.96
N PRO A 339 -27.05 -21.25 17.79
CA PRO A 339 -26.86 -22.65 17.42
C PRO A 339 -25.38 -23.03 17.41
N GLY A 340 -25.01 -24.18 17.97
CA GLY A 340 -23.62 -24.67 17.98
C GLY A 340 -22.79 -24.26 19.20
N GLN A 341 -23.30 -23.42 20.09
CA GLN A 341 -22.62 -22.98 21.32
C GLN A 341 -22.15 -24.15 22.20
N GLN A 342 -22.92 -25.24 22.26
CA GLN A 342 -22.52 -26.43 23.01
C GLN A 342 -21.32 -27.15 22.38
N LYS A 343 -21.29 -27.28 21.04
CA LYS A 343 -20.16 -27.93 20.33
C LYS A 343 -18.87 -27.13 20.51
N PHE A 344 -18.96 -25.80 20.38
CA PHE A 344 -17.82 -24.91 20.62
C PHE A 344 -17.33 -25.01 22.06
N ARG A 345 -18.26 -25.01 23.03
CA ARG A 345 -17.93 -25.18 24.45
C ARG A 345 -17.22 -26.50 24.72
N ASP A 346 -17.71 -27.61 24.19
CA ASP A 346 -17.12 -28.93 24.41
C ASP A 346 -15.70 -29.01 23.80
N MET A 347 -15.51 -28.46 22.61
CA MET A 347 -14.21 -28.32 21.95
C MET A 347 -13.24 -27.48 22.80
N ALA A 348 -13.65 -26.30 23.25
CA ALA A 348 -12.84 -25.42 24.09
C ALA A 348 -12.47 -26.09 25.42
N MET A 349 -13.43 -26.75 26.07
CA MET A 349 -13.21 -27.50 27.31
C MET A 349 -12.18 -28.62 27.11
N LYS A 350 -12.22 -29.35 25.99
CA LYS A 350 -11.23 -30.38 25.67
C LYS A 350 -9.84 -29.77 25.44
N HIS A 351 -9.75 -28.70 24.64
CA HIS A 351 -8.49 -28.02 24.31
C HIS A 351 -7.76 -27.49 25.54
N HIS A 352 -8.52 -26.89 26.45
CA HIS A 352 -8.01 -26.29 27.68
C HIS A 352 -7.96 -27.27 28.86
N GLY A 353 -8.35 -28.53 28.69
CA GLY A 353 -8.33 -29.54 29.74
C GLY A 353 -9.28 -29.25 30.90
N GLY A 354 -10.43 -28.65 30.60
CA GLY A 354 -11.53 -28.42 31.55
C GLY A 354 -11.18 -27.50 32.72
N ARG A 355 -10.29 -26.53 32.50
CA ARG A 355 -9.84 -25.58 33.53
C ARG A 355 -9.91 -24.15 33.04
N CYS A 356 -10.16 -23.23 33.96
CA CYS A 356 -9.97 -21.81 33.71
C CYS A 356 -8.50 -21.56 33.34
N VAL A 357 -8.27 -20.93 32.20
CA VAL A 357 -6.94 -20.63 31.66
C VAL A 357 -6.17 -19.68 32.57
N PHE A 358 -6.85 -18.76 33.27
CA PHE A 358 -6.19 -17.75 34.12
C PHE A 358 -6.04 -18.18 35.58
N THR A 359 -7.00 -18.94 36.12
CA THR A 359 -7.03 -19.30 37.55
C THR A 359 -6.73 -20.77 37.83
N GLY A 360 -6.78 -21.64 36.82
CA GLY A 360 -6.62 -23.09 36.96
C GLY A 360 -7.82 -23.83 37.58
N VAL A 361 -8.91 -23.13 37.93
CA VAL A 361 -10.12 -23.71 38.51
C VAL A 361 -10.73 -24.74 37.56
N ARG A 362 -11.10 -25.94 38.07
CA ARG A 362 -11.65 -27.06 37.28
C ARG A 362 -13.14 -27.33 37.50
N VAL A 363 -13.83 -26.46 38.25
CA VAL A 363 -15.25 -26.62 38.57
C VAL A 363 -16.07 -26.29 37.32
N ALA A 364 -16.51 -27.30 36.57
CA ALA A 364 -17.17 -27.14 35.28
C ALA A 364 -18.38 -26.18 35.30
N ALA A 365 -19.16 -26.17 36.39
CA ALA A 365 -20.30 -25.27 36.56
C ALA A 365 -19.91 -23.77 36.65
N ALA A 366 -18.66 -23.47 37.01
CA ALA A 366 -18.14 -22.11 37.09
C ALA A 366 -17.42 -21.66 35.81
N LEU A 367 -17.27 -22.55 34.81
CA LEU A 367 -16.49 -22.32 33.60
C LEU A 367 -17.37 -21.96 32.41
N GLU A 368 -16.86 -21.07 31.56
CA GLU A 368 -17.45 -20.60 30.31
C GLU A 368 -16.41 -20.65 29.20
N ALA A 369 -16.86 -20.92 27.98
CA ALA A 369 -16.02 -20.83 26.79
C ALA A 369 -16.24 -19.44 26.18
N ALA A 370 -15.17 -18.66 26.14
CA ALA A 370 -15.11 -17.32 25.61
C ALA A 370 -14.52 -17.35 24.20
N HIS A 371 -15.24 -16.79 23.21
CA HIS A 371 -14.64 -16.43 21.93
C HIS A 371 -13.69 -15.24 22.13
N VAL A 372 -12.49 -15.36 21.59
CA VAL A 372 -11.51 -14.27 21.62
C VAL A 372 -11.80 -13.28 20.50
N ILE A 373 -11.88 -13.77 19.27
CA ILE A 373 -12.43 -13.04 18.12
C ILE A 373 -13.93 -13.39 18.02
N PRO A 374 -14.83 -12.39 17.96
CA PRO A 374 -16.26 -12.62 17.85
C PRO A 374 -16.63 -13.55 16.69
N HIS A 375 -17.68 -14.34 16.91
CA HIS A 375 -18.27 -15.13 15.84
C HIS A 375 -19.02 -14.21 14.85
N THR A 376 -18.69 -14.33 13.57
CA THR A 376 -19.30 -13.59 12.44
C THR A 376 -20.29 -14.42 11.61
N GLY A 377 -20.51 -15.69 11.94
CA GLY A 377 -21.22 -16.65 11.08
C GLY A 377 -20.28 -17.55 10.27
N ASN A 378 -19.00 -17.18 10.14
CA ASN A 378 -17.99 -17.98 9.45
C ASN A 378 -17.46 -19.12 10.36
N PRO A 379 -17.53 -20.39 9.93
CA PRO A 379 -17.10 -21.53 10.74
C PRO A 379 -15.60 -21.53 11.06
N ALA A 380 -14.78 -20.76 10.33
CA ALA A 380 -13.36 -20.61 10.62
C ALA A 380 -13.08 -19.95 11.99
N PHE A 381 -14.03 -19.23 12.57
CA PHE A 381 -13.93 -18.68 13.93
C PHE A 381 -14.37 -19.65 15.02
N GLU A 382 -15.04 -20.75 14.67
CA GLU A 382 -15.53 -21.80 15.58
C GLU A 382 -14.44 -22.86 15.86
N VAL A 383 -13.23 -22.40 16.17
CA VAL A 383 -12.04 -23.23 16.40
C VAL A 383 -11.49 -23.05 17.82
N ALA A 384 -10.79 -24.08 18.33
CA ALA A 384 -10.32 -24.11 19.71
C ALA A 384 -9.25 -23.03 19.99
N GLU A 385 -8.46 -22.71 18.98
CA GLU A 385 -7.41 -21.70 18.98
C GLU A 385 -7.96 -20.26 19.02
N ASN A 386 -9.26 -20.08 18.83
CA ASN A 386 -9.99 -18.82 19.02
C ASN A 386 -10.79 -18.81 20.36
N SER A 387 -10.51 -19.74 21.26
CA SER A 387 -11.27 -19.91 22.51
C SER A 387 -10.41 -19.79 23.76
N LEU A 388 -10.99 -19.24 24.83
CA LEU A 388 -10.47 -19.38 26.19
C LEU A 388 -11.55 -20.02 27.07
N VAL A 389 -11.16 -20.92 27.97
CA VAL A 389 -12.04 -21.38 29.04
C VAL A 389 -11.78 -20.52 30.27
N LEU A 390 -12.78 -19.78 30.73
CA LEU A 390 -12.64 -18.80 31.81
C LEU A 390 -13.66 -19.06 32.92
N ARG A 391 -13.29 -18.72 34.16
CA ARG A 391 -14.26 -18.64 35.26
C ARG A 391 -15.19 -17.46 34.99
N ARG A 392 -16.49 -17.58 35.28
CA ARG A 392 -17.52 -16.58 34.90
C ARG A 392 -17.18 -15.12 35.23
N ASP A 393 -16.65 -14.85 36.41
CA ASP A 393 -16.20 -13.52 36.82
C ASP A 393 -15.00 -13.02 35.99
N ILE A 394 -14.04 -13.90 35.71
CA ILE A 394 -12.88 -13.60 34.87
C ILE A 394 -13.29 -13.40 33.41
N HIS A 395 -14.28 -14.15 32.94
CA HIS A 395 -14.86 -13.97 31.61
C HIS A 395 -15.49 -12.58 31.48
N ALA A 396 -16.25 -12.14 32.49
CA ALA A 396 -16.81 -10.78 32.50
C ALA A 396 -15.70 -9.70 32.47
N LEU A 397 -14.62 -9.87 33.25
CA LEU A 397 -13.47 -8.95 33.20
C LEU A 397 -12.77 -8.97 31.83
N PHE A 398 -12.66 -10.14 31.21
CA PHE A 398 -12.06 -10.28 29.88
C PHE A 398 -12.92 -9.58 28.84
N ASP A 399 -14.23 -9.80 28.83
CA ASP A 399 -15.18 -9.17 27.91
C ASP A 399 -15.19 -7.65 28.05
N ALA A 400 -15.12 -7.16 29.28
CA ALA A 400 -14.97 -5.74 29.61
C ALA A 400 -13.58 -5.16 29.28
N SER A 401 -12.67 -5.95 28.71
CA SER A 401 -11.30 -5.54 28.37
C SER A 401 -10.48 -5.02 29.57
N LEU A 402 -10.76 -5.54 30.77
CA LEU A 402 -10.05 -5.22 32.00
C LEU A 402 -8.89 -6.18 32.30
N ILE A 403 -8.82 -7.31 31.59
CA ILE A 403 -7.74 -8.30 31.68
C ILE A 403 -7.42 -8.83 30.30
N ALA A 404 -6.13 -9.01 30.01
CA ALA A 404 -5.63 -9.50 28.74
C ALA A 404 -4.36 -10.32 28.91
N ILE A 405 -3.95 -11.00 27.84
CA ILE A 405 -2.64 -11.67 27.75
C ILE A 405 -1.71 -10.79 26.92
N ASP A 406 -0.53 -10.44 27.43
CA ASP A 406 0.48 -9.77 26.61
C ASP A 406 1.06 -10.75 25.57
N PRO A 407 0.95 -10.46 24.26
CA PRO A 407 1.41 -11.34 23.21
C PRO A 407 2.93 -11.57 23.21
N ARG A 408 3.71 -10.67 23.82
CA ARG A 408 5.17 -10.80 23.88
C ARG A 408 5.63 -11.67 25.02
N SER A 409 5.03 -11.51 26.20
CA SER A 409 5.46 -12.22 27.41
C SER A 409 4.61 -13.44 27.77
N GLY A 410 3.41 -13.58 27.18
CA GLY A 410 2.46 -14.64 27.53
C GLY A 410 1.91 -14.51 28.95
N ARG A 411 1.97 -13.31 29.54
CA ARG A 411 1.55 -13.03 30.92
C ARG A 411 0.27 -12.22 30.97
N LEU A 412 -0.48 -12.37 32.06
CA LEU A 412 -1.66 -11.56 32.31
C LEU A 412 -1.28 -10.12 32.60
N VAL A 413 -1.94 -9.22 31.90
CA VAL A 413 -1.96 -7.78 32.17
C VAL A 413 -3.38 -7.39 32.56
N LEU A 414 -3.50 -6.48 33.52
CA LEU A 414 -4.79 -6.00 34.01
C LEU A 414 -4.86 -4.49 33.85
N SER A 415 -6.07 -3.97 33.70
CA SER A 415 -6.34 -2.54 33.70
C SER A 415 -5.90 -1.91 35.03
N PRO A 416 -5.36 -0.68 35.03
CA PRO A 416 -5.07 0.07 36.25
C PRO A 416 -6.29 0.23 37.17
N SER A 417 -7.51 0.25 36.61
CA SER A 417 -8.76 0.32 37.39
C SER A 417 -8.95 -0.87 38.36
N LEU A 418 -8.25 -1.98 38.14
CA LEU A 418 -8.28 -3.15 39.01
C LEU A 418 -7.19 -3.12 40.10
N GLU A 419 -6.37 -2.07 40.19
CA GLU A 419 -5.34 -1.95 41.20
C GLU A 419 -5.92 -2.01 42.63
N GLY A 420 -5.19 -2.64 43.56
CA GLY A 420 -5.68 -2.89 44.92
C GLY A 420 -6.76 -3.98 45.05
N SER A 421 -7.34 -4.45 43.95
CA SER A 421 -8.33 -5.53 43.98
C SER A 421 -7.71 -6.91 44.24
N ILE A 422 -8.56 -7.87 44.61
CA ILE A 422 -8.17 -9.28 44.72
C ILE A 422 -7.70 -9.85 43.38
N TYR A 423 -8.14 -9.28 42.25
CA TYR A 423 -7.76 -9.74 40.92
C TYR A 423 -6.33 -9.31 40.60
N ALA A 424 -5.99 -8.04 40.81
CA ALA A 424 -4.62 -7.54 40.63
C ALA A 424 -3.62 -8.32 41.49
N LYS A 425 -3.93 -8.51 42.78
CA LYS A 425 -3.07 -9.25 43.70
C LYS A 425 -2.81 -10.70 43.28
N ASN A 426 -3.83 -11.36 42.72
CA ASN A 426 -3.76 -12.80 42.44
C ASN A 426 -3.48 -13.15 40.98
N LEU A 427 -3.61 -12.23 40.02
CA LEU A 427 -3.52 -12.55 38.59
C LEU A 427 -2.46 -11.75 37.85
N SER A 428 -2.12 -10.54 38.32
CA SER A 428 -1.18 -9.67 37.61
C SER A 428 0.17 -10.34 37.38
N GLY A 429 0.65 -10.29 36.14
CA GLY A 429 1.94 -10.84 35.73
C GLY A 429 2.03 -12.35 35.70
N LYS A 430 0.94 -13.10 35.99
CA LYS A 430 0.98 -14.57 35.96
C LYS A 430 1.18 -15.09 34.52
N PRO A 431 2.06 -16.08 34.31
CA PRO A 431 2.19 -16.74 33.01
C PRO A 431 0.94 -17.58 32.71
N VAL A 432 0.57 -17.67 31.43
CA VAL A 432 -0.64 -18.36 30.99
C VAL A 432 -0.35 -19.29 29.82
N ASP A 433 -0.75 -20.56 29.97
CA ASP A 433 -0.83 -21.52 28.85
C ASP A 433 -2.14 -21.27 28.08
N HIS A 434 -2.14 -20.25 27.22
CA HIS A 434 -3.36 -19.73 26.60
C HIS A 434 -3.81 -20.49 25.35
N LYS A 435 -2.90 -21.22 24.68
CA LYS A 435 -3.18 -22.03 23.47
C LYS A 435 -3.97 -21.34 22.36
N LEU A 436 -3.86 -20.01 22.27
CA LEU A 436 -4.50 -19.20 21.24
C LEU A 436 -3.63 -19.17 20.00
N ALA A 437 -4.29 -19.09 18.83
CA ALA A 437 -3.64 -18.67 17.62
C ALA A 437 -3.08 -17.24 17.77
N ARG A 438 -2.06 -16.92 16.98
CA ARG A 438 -1.41 -15.61 17.01
C ARG A 438 -2.40 -14.48 16.78
N GLU A 439 -3.35 -14.67 15.87
CA GLU A 439 -4.33 -13.69 15.44
C GLU A 439 -5.32 -13.37 16.57
N ALA A 440 -5.81 -14.41 17.27
CA ALA A 440 -6.68 -14.26 18.44
C ALA A 440 -5.93 -13.58 19.59
N LEU A 441 -4.68 -13.98 19.86
CA LEU A 441 -3.85 -13.39 20.90
C LEU A 441 -3.58 -11.89 20.64
N GLN A 442 -3.29 -11.53 19.39
CA GLN A 442 -3.10 -10.13 19.00
C GLN A 442 -4.41 -9.35 19.06
N TYR A 443 -5.52 -9.94 18.61
CA TYR A 443 -6.83 -9.30 18.60
C TYR A 443 -7.26 -8.85 20.00
N GLN A 444 -7.24 -9.75 20.99
CA GLN A 444 -7.65 -9.38 22.35
C GLN A 444 -6.73 -8.33 22.99
N PHE A 445 -5.43 -8.36 22.67
CA PHE A 445 -4.50 -7.39 23.22
C PHE A 445 -4.73 -6.01 22.62
N ARG A 446 -4.99 -5.92 21.31
CA ARG A 446 -5.38 -4.65 20.66
C ARG A 446 -6.64 -4.09 21.31
N ARG A 447 -7.65 -4.93 21.51
CA ARG A 447 -8.91 -4.56 22.18
C ARG A 447 -8.67 -4.01 23.58
N PHE A 448 -7.85 -4.71 24.38
CA PHE A 448 -7.42 -4.24 25.70
C PHE A 448 -6.73 -2.88 25.62
N THR A 449 -5.71 -2.71 24.78
CA THR A 449 -4.97 -1.44 24.66
C THR A 449 -5.85 -0.28 24.21
N ALA A 450 -6.81 -0.52 23.32
CA ALA A 450 -7.75 0.49 22.87
C ALA A 450 -8.68 0.94 24.00
N ALA A 451 -9.20 0.00 24.80
CA ALA A 451 -10.02 0.31 25.97
C ALA A 451 -9.23 1.12 27.02
N GLN A 452 -7.98 0.73 27.30
CA GLN A 452 -7.14 1.44 28.26
C GLN A 452 -6.77 2.87 27.81
N ALA A 453 -6.59 3.08 26.50
CA ALA A 453 -6.37 4.41 25.95
C ALA A 453 -7.61 5.31 26.10
N GLN A 454 -8.82 4.75 25.98
CA GLN A 454 -10.06 5.49 26.18
C GLN A 454 -10.28 5.87 27.64
N GLU A 455 -10.01 4.96 28.59
CA GLU A 455 -10.12 5.24 30.03
C GLU A 455 -9.16 6.36 30.49
N GLY A 456 -7.90 6.31 30.05
CA GLY A 456 -6.91 7.35 30.40
C GLY A 456 -7.22 8.74 29.83
N CYS A 457 -7.94 8.83 28.71
CA CYS A 457 -8.43 10.11 28.17
C CYS A 457 -9.60 10.69 28.99
N VAL A 458 -10.43 9.84 29.59
CA VAL A 458 -11.57 10.28 30.43
C VAL A 458 -11.10 10.74 31.81
N GLU A 459 -10.13 10.05 32.42
CA GLU A 459 -9.55 10.46 33.71
C GLU A 459 -8.70 11.73 33.62
N ALA A 460 -8.10 12.03 32.46
CA ALA A 460 -7.34 13.27 32.27
C ALA A 460 -8.23 14.50 31.98
N ALA A 461 -9.52 14.30 31.71
CA ALA A 461 -10.48 15.33 31.35
C ALA A 461 -11.49 15.69 32.46
N GLY A 462 -11.50 14.96 33.57
CA GLY A 462 -12.26 15.24 34.79
C GLY A 462 -11.36 15.75 35.90
#